data_AF-A0A7Y2UCI3-F1
#
_entry.id   AF-A0A7Y2UCI3-F1
#
_cell.length_a   1.000
_cell.length_b   1.000
_cell.length_c   1.000
_cell.angle_alpha   90.00
_cell.angle_beta   90.00
_cell.angle_gamma   90.00
#
_symmetry.space_group_name_H-M   'P 1'
#
loop_
_entity.id
_entity.type
_entity.pdbx_description
1 polymer ?
#
loop_
_entity_poly.entity_id
_entity_poly.type
_entity_poly.pdbx_seq_one_letter_code
_entity_poly.pdbx_strand_id
1 'polypeptide(L)'
;MNENKYATPGWLAVAGAILILPILPCGIILDIMFRKGVLSMPFATMFLFFSVAQSVLVIYAFYRFKSYLNDLHEFHKTDLLILIIVTLAIVMTSFGVVMRIATWAGAPESMQFGFIAVVFTIGIPMGVLSIIFGIRLLELKDSGQALLKPYAYLNIVAGALFVTFILAPIGLLVGAVGDLLMGLMMLGKGPKVEPDFV
;
A
#
# COMPACT_ATOMS: atom_id res chain seq x y z
N MET A 1 16.88 -13.58 24.19
CA MET A 1 16.54 -13.24 22.79
C MET A 1 15.64 -12.02 22.82
N ASN A 2 16.12 -10.85 22.41
CA ASN A 2 15.22 -9.70 22.20
C ASN A 2 14.38 -9.99 20.95
N GLU A 3 13.11 -10.31 21.13
CA GLU A 3 12.18 -10.47 20.01
C GLU A 3 12.10 -9.15 19.24
N ASN A 4 12.31 -9.21 17.93
CA ASN A 4 12.11 -8.03 17.08
C ASN A 4 10.60 -7.74 17.00
N LYS A 5 10.16 -6.76 17.79
CA LYS A 5 8.79 -6.20 17.81
C LYS A 5 8.27 -5.83 16.41
N TYR A 6 9.16 -5.61 15.43
CA TYR A 6 8.86 -5.23 14.06
C TYR A 6 8.95 -6.38 13.03
N ALA A 7 9.33 -7.59 13.44
CA ALA A 7 9.46 -8.71 12.50
C ALA A 7 8.11 -9.10 11.89
N THR A 8 7.07 -9.27 12.71
CA THR A 8 5.71 -9.59 12.24
C THR A 8 5.16 -8.53 11.28
N PRO A 9 5.13 -7.23 11.60
CA PRO A 9 4.65 -6.23 10.66
C PRO A 9 5.52 -6.12 9.40
N GLY A 10 6.83 -6.36 9.51
CA GLY A 10 7.72 -6.41 8.36
C GLY A 10 7.34 -7.52 7.37
N TRP A 11 7.09 -8.73 7.86
CA TRP A 11 6.60 -9.83 7.03
C TRP A 11 5.22 -9.55 6.42
N LEU A 12 4.32 -8.94 7.19
CA LEU A 12 2.98 -8.59 6.69
C LEU A 12 3.04 -7.51 5.59
N ALA A 13 3.96 -6.55 5.70
CA ALA A 13 4.22 -5.57 4.65
C ALA A 13 4.74 -6.23 3.37
N VAL A 14 5.70 -7.15 3.48
CA VAL A 14 6.22 -7.92 2.33
C VAL A 14 5.11 -8.76 1.68
N ALA A 15 4.31 -9.46 2.49
CA ALA A 15 3.18 -10.24 1.98
C ALA A 15 2.16 -9.33 1.27
N GLY A 16 1.82 -8.17 1.84
CA GLY A 16 0.94 -7.19 1.22
C GLY A 16 1.47 -6.65 -0.11
N ALA A 17 2.77 -6.37 -0.19
CA ALA A 17 3.46 -5.92 -1.40
C ALA A 17 3.48 -6.97 -2.50
N ILE A 18 3.63 -8.25 -2.15
CA ILE A 18 3.58 -9.35 -3.13
C ILE A 18 2.14 -9.56 -3.62
N LEU A 19 1.16 -9.46 -2.72
CA LEU A 19 -0.26 -9.66 -3.05
C LEU A 19 -0.83 -8.57 -3.96
N ILE A 20 -0.34 -7.32 -3.87
CA ILE A 20 -0.90 -6.23 -4.69
C ILE A 20 -0.64 -6.41 -6.20
N LEU A 21 0.47 -7.07 -6.56
CA LEU A 21 0.88 -7.30 -7.95
C LEU A 21 -0.14 -8.13 -8.75
N PRO A 22 -0.59 -9.31 -8.28
CA PRO A 22 -1.65 -10.05 -8.96
C PRO A 22 -3.04 -9.43 -8.75
N ILE A 23 -3.31 -8.79 -7.60
CA ILE A 23 -4.66 -8.31 -7.28
C ILE A 23 -5.15 -7.24 -8.27
N LEU A 24 -4.28 -6.38 -8.78
CA LEU A 24 -4.70 -5.34 -9.73
C LEU A 24 -5.16 -5.88 -11.09
N PRO A 25 -4.31 -6.56 -11.87
CA PRO A 25 -4.70 -7.09 -13.18
C PRO A 25 -5.75 -8.18 -13.06
N CYS A 26 -5.63 -9.09 -12.07
CA CYS A 26 -6.65 -10.12 -11.86
C CYS A 26 -7.99 -9.52 -11.48
N GLY A 27 -8.03 -8.45 -10.69
CA GLY A 27 -9.29 -7.81 -10.31
C GLY A 27 -10.10 -7.31 -11.50
N ILE A 28 -9.43 -6.64 -12.45
CA ILE A 28 -10.07 -6.15 -13.67
C ILE A 28 -10.55 -7.32 -14.54
N ILE A 29 -9.69 -8.33 -14.75
CA ILE A 29 -10.02 -9.51 -15.56
C ILE A 29 -11.21 -10.26 -14.96
N LEU A 30 -11.24 -10.43 -13.63
CA LEU A 30 -12.29 -11.15 -12.93
C LEU A 30 -13.62 -10.44 -12.99
N ASP A 31 -13.64 -9.11 -12.84
CA ASP A 31 -14.86 -8.33 -12.97
C ASP A 31 -15.44 -8.45 -14.41
N ILE A 32 -14.59 -8.52 -15.44
CA ILE A 32 -15.01 -8.76 -16.83
C ILE A 32 -15.53 -10.20 -17.02
N MET A 33 -14.81 -11.21 -16.53
CA MET A 33 -15.20 -12.62 -16.68
C MET A 33 -16.50 -12.94 -15.93
N PHE A 34 -16.70 -12.34 -14.76
CA PHE A 34 -17.94 -12.46 -13.99
C PHE A 34 -19.13 -11.87 -14.74
N ARG A 35 -19.00 -10.67 -15.32
CA ARG A 35 -20.06 -10.05 -16.14
C ARG A 35 -20.42 -10.87 -17.36
N LYS A 36 -19.45 -11.55 -17.98
CA LYS A 36 -19.67 -12.46 -19.11
C LYS A 36 -20.27 -13.81 -18.71
N GLY A 37 -20.55 -14.04 -17.43
CA GLY A 37 -21.07 -15.31 -16.92
C GLY A 37 -20.06 -16.46 -16.98
N VAL A 38 -18.78 -16.17 -17.21
CA VAL A 38 -17.70 -17.18 -17.32
C VAL A 38 -17.22 -17.62 -15.93
N LEU A 39 -17.33 -16.73 -14.94
CA LEU A 39 -16.83 -16.91 -13.59
C LEU A 39 -17.97 -17.13 -12.60
N SER A 40 -17.78 -18.02 -11.63
CA SER A 40 -18.78 -18.26 -10.59
C SER A 40 -18.70 -17.21 -9.47
N MET A 41 -19.84 -16.95 -8.83
CA MET A 41 -19.93 -16.02 -7.70
C MET A 41 -18.99 -16.35 -6.52
N PRO A 42 -18.78 -17.62 -6.13
CA PRO A 42 -17.81 -17.96 -5.09
C PRO A 42 -16.37 -17.53 -5.40
N PHE A 43 -15.98 -17.54 -6.68
CA PHE A 43 -14.63 -17.12 -7.06
C PHE A 43 -14.46 -15.59 -7.00
N ALA A 44 -15.49 -14.85 -7.42
CA ALA A 44 -15.52 -13.39 -7.31
C ALA A 44 -15.49 -12.91 -5.85
N THR A 45 -16.24 -13.57 -4.95
CA THR A 45 -16.23 -13.25 -3.52
C THR A 45 -14.92 -13.62 -2.84
N MET A 46 -14.30 -14.74 -3.20
CA MET A 46 -12.96 -15.10 -2.72
C MET A 46 -11.94 -14.01 -3.08
N PHE A 47 -11.98 -13.52 -4.31
CA PHE A 47 -11.06 -12.47 -4.75
C PHE A 47 -11.28 -11.13 -4.03
N LEU A 48 -12.54 -10.76 -3.78
CA LEU A 48 -12.87 -9.60 -2.96
C LEU A 48 -12.30 -9.73 -1.55
N PHE A 49 -12.43 -10.91 -0.93
CA PHE A 49 -11.85 -11.18 0.38
C PHE A 49 -10.33 -10.98 0.38
N PHE A 50 -9.61 -11.51 -0.62
CA PHE A 50 -8.16 -11.28 -0.74
C PHE A 50 -7.80 -9.80 -0.91
N SER A 51 -8.60 -9.04 -1.67
CA SER A 51 -8.38 -7.60 -1.88
C SER A 51 -8.53 -6.81 -0.56
N VAL A 52 -9.56 -7.14 0.23
CA VAL A 52 -9.77 -6.54 1.56
C VAL A 52 -8.68 -6.94 2.54
N ALA A 53 -8.31 -8.23 2.57
CA ALA A 53 -7.24 -8.73 3.42
C ALA A 53 -5.91 -8.03 3.12
N GLN A 54 -5.55 -7.87 1.84
CA GLN A 54 -4.36 -7.14 1.42
C GLN A 54 -4.40 -5.68 1.90
N SER A 55 -5.54 -5.00 1.78
CA SER A 55 -5.68 -3.62 2.27
C SER A 55 -5.45 -3.54 3.79
N VAL A 56 -6.01 -4.48 4.56
CA VAL A 56 -5.82 -4.55 6.01
C VAL A 56 -4.35 -4.77 6.37
N LEU A 57 -3.64 -5.63 5.65
CA LEU A 57 -2.20 -5.88 5.85
C LEU A 57 -1.38 -4.61 5.62
N VAL A 58 -1.63 -3.89 4.53
CA VAL A 58 -0.94 -2.63 4.21
C VAL A 58 -1.24 -1.56 5.25
N ILE A 59 -2.51 -1.40 5.65
CA ILE A 59 -2.90 -0.45 6.70
C ILE A 59 -2.17 -0.75 8.02
N TYR A 60 -2.15 -2.01 8.43
CA TYR A 60 -1.43 -2.44 9.64
C TYR A 60 0.08 -2.16 9.53
N ALA A 61 0.68 -2.44 8.37
CA ALA A 61 2.08 -2.14 8.11
C ALA A 61 2.36 -0.62 8.23
N PHE A 62 1.52 0.25 7.68
CA PHE A 62 1.67 1.70 7.82
C PHE A 62 1.56 2.19 9.26
N TYR A 63 0.61 1.67 10.05
CA TYR A 63 0.51 1.99 11.48
C TYR A 63 1.76 1.56 12.25
N ARG A 64 2.30 0.38 11.93
CA ARG A 64 3.53 -0.11 12.56
C ARG A 64 4.75 0.66 12.07
N PHE A 65 4.74 1.15 10.84
CA PHE A 65 5.78 2.02 10.31
C PHE A 65 5.80 3.38 10.98
N LYS A 66 4.62 3.95 11.26
CA LYS A 66 4.51 5.12 12.12
C LYS A 66 5.17 4.89 13.49
N SER A 67 4.81 3.81 14.17
CA SER A 67 5.43 3.44 15.46
C SER A 67 6.94 3.25 15.32
N TYR A 68 7.39 2.64 14.23
CA TYR A 68 8.80 2.43 13.94
C TYR A 68 9.57 3.76 13.79
N LEU A 69 9.02 4.73 13.05
CA LEU A 69 9.62 6.06 12.87
C LEU A 69 9.67 6.83 14.19
N ASN A 70 8.61 6.75 14.99
CA ASN A 70 8.54 7.45 16.27
C ASN A 70 9.46 6.84 17.32
N ASP A 71 9.46 5.51 17.47
CA ASP A 71 10.28 4.81 18.47
C ASP A 71 11.79 4.93 18.19
N LEU A 72 12.20 5.09 16.92
CA LEU A 72 13.62 5.06 16.54
C LEU A 72 14.22 6.41 16.19
N HIS A 73 13.38 7.36 15.78
CA HIS A 73 13.84 8.64 15.26
C HIS A 73 13.09 9.84 15.86
N GLU A 74 12.19 9.60 16.83
CA GLU A 74 11.32 10.63 17.43
C GLU A 74 10.59 11.49 16.37
N PHE A 75 10.32 10.88 15.22
CA PHE A 75 9.95 11.61 14.02
C PHE A 75 8.44 11.75 13.86
N HIS A 76 7.84 12.61 14.69
CA HIS A 76 6.39 12.84 14.71
C HIS A 76 5.85 13.63 13.51
N LYS A 77 6.71 14.24 12.69
CA LYS A 77 6.29 15.08 11.55
C LYS A 77 5.46 14.32 10.50
N THR A 78 5.58 13.00 10.42
CA THR A 78 4.80 12.17 9.47
C THR A 78 3.54 11.56 10.06
N ASP A 79 3.27 11.73 11.36
CA ASP A 79 2.15 11.10 12.05
C ASP A 79 0.80 11.43 11.42
N LEU A 80 0.58 12.71 11.13
CA LEU A 80 -0.64 13.18 10.46
C LEU A 80 -0.71 12.72 9.01
N LEU A 81 0.42 12.70 8.30
CA LEU A 81 0.45 12.25 6.90
C LEU A 81 0.11 10.77 6.78
N ILE A 82 0.70 9.93 7.63
CA ILE A 82 0.40 8.50 7.65
C ILE A 82 -1.07 8.27 7.98
N LEU A 83 -1.62 9.02 8.95
CA LEU A 83 -3.04 8.94 9.29
C LEU A 83 -3.92 9.28 8.08
N ILE A 84 -3.63 10.38 7.38
CA ILE A 84 -4.40 10.79 6.19
C ILE A 84 -4.27 9.74 5.08
N ILE A 85 -3.07 9.22 4.80
CA ILE A 85 -2.84 8.18 3.80
C ILE A 85 -3.65 6.92 4.12
N VAL A 86 -3.63 6.48 5.38
CA VAL A 86 -4.41 5.33 5.84
C VAL A 86 -5.91 5.59 5.72
N THR A 87 -6.39 6.77 6.10
CA THR A 87 -7.80 7.14 5.96
C THR A 87 -8.24 7.11 4.51
N LEU A 88 -7.45 7.69 3.59
CA LEU A 88 -7.76 7.65 2.16
C LEU A 88 -7.74 6.22 1.60
N ALA A 89 -6.80 5.38 2.05
CA ALA A 89 -6.75 3.98 1.66
C ALA A 89 -8.01 3.22 2.12
N ILE A 90 -8.46 3.43 3.36
CA ILE A 90 -9.72 2.85 3.86
C ILE A 90 -10.91 3.30 3.01
N VAL A 91 -11.03 4.60 2.76
CA VAL A 91 -12.12 5.16 1.94
C VAL A 91 -12.11 4.54 0.53
N MET A 92 -10.94 4.43 -0.09
CA MET A 92 -10.77 3.82 -1.41
C MET A 92 -11.14 2.34 -1.42
N THR A 93 -10.68 1.57 -0.45
CA THR A 93 -11.00 0.13 -0.34
C THR A 93 -12.49 -0.06 -0.09
N SER A 94 -13.10 0.68 0.84
CA SER A 94 -14.53 0.61 1.12
C SER A 94 -15.36 0.96 -0.12
N PHE A 95 -14.99 2.03 -0.82
CA PHE A 95 -15.68 2.42 -2.04
C PHE A 95 -15.53 1.35 -3.15
N GLY A 96 -14.33 0.79 -3.33
CA GLY A 96 -14.10 -0.31 -4.28
C GLY A 96 -14.93 -1.56 -3.97
N VAL A 97 -15.08 -1.92 -2.69
CA VAL A 97 -15.94 -3.03 -2.26
C VAL A 97 -17.40 -2.76 -2.59
N VAL A 98 -17.92 -1.58 -2.23
CA VAL A 98 -19.31 -1.19 -2.52
C VAL A 98 -19.59 -1.23 -4.02
N MET A 99 -18.68 -0.71 -4.83
CA MET A 99 -18.82 -0.68 -6.29
C MET A 99 -18.80 -2.07 -6.93
N ARG A 100 -17.99 -3.00 -6.40
CA ARG A 100 -18.01 -4.40 -6.85
C ARG A 100 -19.32 -5.08 -6.51
N ILE A 101 -19.81 -4.93 -5.28
CA ILE A 101 -21.11 -5.48 -4.86
C ILE A 101 -22.24 -4.92 -5.73
N ALA A 102 -22.25 -3.60 -5.97
CA ALA A 102 -23.23 -2.96 -6.84
C ALA A 102 -23.16 -3.49 -8.28
N THR A 103 -21.95 -3.70 -8.81
CA THR A 103 -21.74 -4.32 -10.12
C THR A 103 -22.32 -5.73 -10.19
N TRP A 104 -22.12 -6.55 -9.16
CA TRP A 104 -22.66 -7.90 -9.10
C TRP A 104 -24.18 -7.92 -8.95
N ALA A 105 -24.76 -6.89 -8.34
CA ALA A 105 -26.21 -6.68 -8.24
C ALA A 105 -26.86 -6.13 -9.54
N GLY A 106 -26.09 -5.96 -10.62
CA GLY A 106 -26.60 -5.49 -11.91
C GLY A 106 -26.69 -3.96 -12.04
N ALA A 107 -25.89 -3.21 -11.27
CA ALA A 107 -25.84 -1.75 -11.41
C ALA A 107 -25.44 -1.31 -12.84
N PRO A 108 -25.99 -0.18 -13.32
CA PRO A 108 -25.75 0.31 -14.68
C PRO A 108 -24.29 0.71 -14.92
N GLU A 109 -23.84 0.61 -16.17
CA GLU A 109 -22.46 0.94 -16.58
C GLU A 109 -22.07 2.40 -16.29
N SER A 110 -23.05 3.31 -16.24
CA SER A 110 -22.82 4.71 -15.84
C SER A 110 -22.20 4.85 -14.45
N MET A 111 -22.43 3.88 -13.56
CA MET A 111 -21.82 3.85 -12.22
C MET A 111 -20.29 3.61 -12.28
N GLN A 112 -19.79 2.97 -13.35
CA GLN A 112 -18.35 2.75 -13.55
C GLN A 112 -17.61 4.04 -13.88
N PHE A 113 -18.22 4.95 -14.63
CA PHE A 113 -17.64 6.28 -14.85
C PHE A 113 -17.54 7.07 -13.55
N GLY A 114 -18.53 6.91 -12.65
CA GLY A 114 -18.46 7.44 -11.29
C GLY A 114 -17.29 6.86 -10.49
N PHE A 115 -17.01 5.56 -10.64
CA PHE A 115 -15.86 4.94 -10.00
C PHE A 115 -14.53 5.52 -10.49
N ILE A 116 -14.37 5.67 -11.80
CA ILE A 116 -13.20 6.30 -12.39
C ILE A 116 -13.01 7.72 -11.81
N ALA A 117 -14.07 8.53 -11.78
CA ALA A 117 -14.01 9.89 -11.21
C ALA A 117 -13.59 9.91 -9.73
N VAL A 118 -14.07 8.98 -8.91
CA VAL A 118 -13.67 8.87 -7.49
C VAL A 118 -12.21 8.43 -7.35
N VAL A 119 -11.77 7.45 -8.15
CA VAL A 119 -10.36 7.01 -8.19
C VAL A 119 -9.45 8.19 -8.54
N PHE A 120 -9.85 9.04 -9.48
CA PHE A 120 -9.13 10.27 -9.80
C PHE A 120 -9.11 11.28 -8.64
N THR A 121 -10.28 11.54 -8.07
CA THR A 121 -10.47 12.54 -7.02
C THR A 121 -9.66 12.20 -5.77
N ILE A 122 -9.49 10.92 -5.46
CA ILE A 122 -8.71 10.47 -4.30
C ILE A 122 -7.26 10.13 -4.67
N GLY A 123 -7.03 9.57 -5.86
CA GLY A 123 -5.72 9.14 -6.31
C GLY A 123 -4.72 10.28 -6.49
N ILE A 124 -5.17 11.44 -6.98
CA ILE A 124 -4.32 12.62 -7.12
C ILE A 124 -3.84 13.11 -5.73
N PRO A 125 -4.73 13.37 -4.74
CA PRO A 125 -4.32 13.67 -3.37
C PRO A 125 -3.38 12.61 -2.78
N MET A 126 -3.64 11.32 -3.00
CA MET A 126 -2.74 10.26 -2.52
C MET A 126 -1.34 10.36 -3.13
N GLY A 127 -1.23 10.65 -4.42
CA GLY A 127 0.05 10.87 -5.09
C GLY A 127 0.81 12.07 -4.51
N VAL A 128 0.11 13.19 -4.30
CA VAL A 128 0.69 14.39 -3.67
C VAL A 128 1.16 14.10 -2.24
N LEU A 129 0.35 13.39 -1.45
CA LEU A 129 0.72 13.01 -0.08
C LEU A 129 1.93 12.08 -0.06
N SER A 130 2.04 11.15 -1.01
CA SER A 130 3.22 10.28 -1.14
C SER A 130 4.49 11.07 -1.44
N ILE A 131 4.42 12.10 -2.30
CA ILE A 131 5.54 13.02 -2.55
C ILE A 131 5.93 13.76 -1.27
N ILE A 132 4.96 14.39 -0.58
CA ILE A 132 5.22 15.13 0.66
C ILE A 132 5.81 14.21 1.72
N PHE A 133 5.29 12.99 1.84
CA PHE A 133 5.78 11.98 2.77
C PHE A 133 7.23 11.61 2.48
N GLY A 134 7.58 11.34 1.22
CA GLY A 134 8.95 11.06 0.81
C GLY A 134 9.91 12.22 1.07
N ILE A 135 9.50 13.47 0.79
CA ILE A 135 10.31 14.65 1.10
C ILE A 135 10.56 14.77 2.60
N ARG A 136 9.52 14.58 3.43
CA ARG A 136 9.69 14.61 4.90
C ARG A 136 10.61 13.51 5.40
N LEU A 137 10.57 12.32 4.81
CA LEU A 137 11.51 11.24 5.14
C LEU A 137 12.96 11.58 4.78
N LEU A 138 13.22 12.47 3.81
CA LEU A 138 14.57 12.94 3.51
C LEU A 138 15.10 13.97 4.53
N GLU A 139 14.23 14.63 5.30
CA GLU A 139 14.64 15.54 6.39
C GLU A 139 15.28 14.82 7.58
N LEU A 140 15.10 13.50 7.65
CA LEU A 140 15.65 12.62 8.67
C LEU A 140 17.18 12.48 8.47
N LYS A 141 17.93 13.43 9.03
CA LYS A 141 19.40 13.36 9.10
C LYS A 141 19.81 12.22 10.05
N ASP A 142 20.78 11.40 9.63
CA ASP A 142 21.44 10.36 10.44
C ASP A 142 20.58 9.19 10.96
N SER A 143 19.72 8.61 10.14
CA SER A 143 18.96 7.41 10.55
C SER A 143 19.78 6.11 10.64
N GLY A 144 21.05 6.08 10.19
CA GLY A 144 21.89 4.87 10.13
C GLY A 144 21.33 3.73 9.27
N GLN A 145 20.18 3.94 8.62
CA GLN A 145 19.45 2.93 7.85
C GLN A 145 19.61 3.22 6.36
N ALA A 146 20.42 2.39 5.70
CA ALA A 146 20.69 2.50 4.27
C ALA A 146 19.43 2.48 3.39
N LEU A 147 18.35 1.85 3.85
CA LEU A 147 17.10 1.68 3.10
C LEU A 147 16.11 2.85 3.21
N LEU A 148 16.28 3.76 4.18
CA LEU A 148 15.36 4.88 4.39
C LEU A 148 15.36 5.86 3.21
N LYS A 149 16.55 6.21 2.70
CA LYS A 149 16.69 7.11 1.55
C LYS A 149 16.10 6.51 0.26
N PRO A 150 16.43 5.27 -0.14
CA PRO A 150 15.74 4.61 -1.25
C PRO A 150 14.22 4.58 -1.09
N TYR A 151 13.70 4.26 0.10
CA TYR A 151 12.25 4.26 0.35
C TYR A 151 11.61 5.64 0.19
N ALA A 152 12.29 6.70 0.64
CA ALA A 152 11.84 8.07 0.44
C ALA A 152 11.78 8.46 -1.04
N TYR A 153 12.81 8.13 -1.83
CA TYR A 153 12.80 8.36 -3.27
C TYR A 153 11.71 7.56 -4.00
N LEU A 154 11.50 6.30 -3.62
CA LEU A 154 10.43 5.48 -4.20
C LEU A 154 9.05 6.10 -3.95
N ASN A 155 8.79 6.65 -2.76
CA ASN A 155 7.54 7.36 -2.49
C ASN A 155 7.38 8.62 -3.35
N ILE A 156 8.44 9.41 -3.53
CA ILE A 156 8.40 10.59 -4.42
C ILE A 156 8.10 10.17 -5.85
N VAL A 157 8.81 9.16 -6.36
CA VAL A 157 8.63 8.66 -7.73
C VAL A 157 7.24 8.05 -7.91
N ALA A 158 6.80 7.18 -7.00
CA ALA A 158 5.47 6.58 -7.04
C ALA A 158 4.39 7.68 -7.05
N GLY A 159 4.49 8.66 -6.15
CA GLY A 159 3.55 9.78 -6.07
C GLY A 159 3.50 10.61 -7.36
N ALA A 160 4.66 10.92 -7.97
CA ALA A 160 4.70 11.62 -9.25
C ALA A 160 4.04 10.81 -10.39
N LEU A 161 4.27 9.49 -10.42
CA LEU A 161 3.65 8.59 -11.40
C LEU A 161 2.12 8.51 -11.20
N PHE A 162 1.64 8.48 -9.96
CA PHE A 162 0.21 8.50 -9.63
C PHE A 162 -0.47 9.80 -10.06
N VAL A 163 0.19 10.95 -9.87
CA VAL A 163 -0.34 12.24 -10.33
C VAL A 163 -0.44 12.30 -11.85
N THR A 164 0.43 11.58 -12.57
CA THR A 164 0.49 11.61 -14.05
C THR A 164 -0.55 10.70 -14.73
N PHE A 165 -1.41 10.01 -13.97
CA PHE A 165 -2.49 9.08 -14.39
C PHE A 165 -2.11 7.96 -15.38
N ILE A 166 -1.66 8.32 -16.59
CA ILE A 166 -1.15 7.40 -17.61
C ILE A 166 -0.07 6.49 -17.02
N LEU A 167 0.74 7.03 -16.12
CA LEU A 167 1.81 6.31 -15.44
C LEU A 167 1.40 5.67 -14.12
N ALA A 168 0.14 5.80 -13.68
CA ALA A 168 -0.33 5.23 -12.43
C ALA A 168 -0.11 3.71 -12.31
N PRO A 169 -0.24 2.88 -13.38
CA PRO A 169 0.10 1.46 -13.30
C PRO A 169 1.57 1.22 -12.93
N ILE A 170 2.48 2.05 -13.45
CA ILE A 170 3.90 2.00 -13.10
C ILE A 170 4.10 2.51 -11.66
N GLY A 171 3.40 3.57 -11.28
CA GLY A 171 3.39 4.10 -9.90
C GLY A 171 2.98 3.06 -8.87
N LEU A 172 2.02 2.20 -9.20
CA LEU A 172 1.61 1.06 -8.37
C LEU A 172 2.72 0.03 -8.19
N LEU A 173 3.47 -0.31 -9.26
CA LEU A 173 4.62 -1.20 -9.17
C LEU A 173 5.72 -0.61 -8.29
N VAL A 174 6.03 0.68 -8.49
CA VAL A 174 7.01 1.40 -7.67
C VAL A 174 6.56 1.46 -6.20
N GLY A 175 5.26 1.69 -5.96
CA GLY A 175 4.66 1.66 -4.62
C GLY A 175 4.81 0.30 -3.95
N ALA A 176 4.56 -0.80 -4.67
CA ALA A 176 4.75 -2.16 -4.17
C ALA A 176 6.21 -2.42 -3.78
N VAL A 177 7.18 -1.94 -4.57
CA VAL A 177 8.61 -2.00 -4.19
C VAL A 177 8.87 -1.16 -2.95
N GLY A 178 8.23 0.00 -2.81
CA GLY A 178 8.25 0.82 -1.60
C GLY A 178 7.77 0.04 -0.37
N ASP A 179 6.61 -0.60 -0.44
CA ASP A 179 6.06 -1.42 0.65
C ASP A 179 6.98 -2.59 1.02
N LEU A 180 7.64 -3.18 0.02
CA LEU A 180 8.65 -4.21 0.23
C LEU A 180 9.87 -3.65 0.99
N LEU A 181 10.39 -2.47 0.61
CA LEU A 181 11.47 -1.81 1.34
C LEU A 181 11.07 -1.44 2.77
N MET A 182 9.83 -0.99 2.97
CA MET A 182 9.27 -0.74 4.30
C MET A 182 9.29 -2.02 5.15
N GLY A 183 8.85 -3.14 4.58
CA GLY A 183 8.92 -4.44 5.24
C GLY A 183 10.35 -4.88 5.57
N LEU A 184 11.28 -4.71 4.64
CA LEU A 184 12.70 -5.04 4.86
C LEU A 184 13.35 -4.16 5.93
N MET A 185 13.00 -2.87 6.02
CA MET A 185 13.48 -1.99 7.10
C MET A 185 13.05 -2.51 8.48
N MET A 186 11.80 -2.92 8.61
CA MET A 186 11.27 -3.49 9.85
C MET A 186 11.91 -4.85 10.20
N LEU A 187 12.17 -5.69 9.20
CA LEU A 187 12.81 -7.00 9.36
C LEU A 187 14.30 -6.89 9.69
N GLY A 188 15.00 -5.92 9.10
CA GLY A 188 16.43 -5.67 9.31
C GLY A 188 16.80 -5.24 10.73
N LYS A 189 15.82 -4.92 11.57
CA LYS A 189 15.96 -4.75 13.03
C LYS A 189 15.84 -6.06 13.83
N GLY A 190 15.77 -7.21 13.15
CA GLY A 190 15.94 -8.55 13.73
C GLY A 190 17.28 -8.70 14.46
N PRO A 191 17.43 -9.66 15.39
CA PRO A 191 18.68 -9.85 16.11
C PRO A 191 19.82 -9.93 15.11
N LYS A 192 20.72 -8.93 15.15
CA LYS A 192 22.03 -9.07 14.54
C LYS A 192 22.72 -10.16 15.34
N VAL A 193 22.68 -11.39 14.83
CA VAL A 193 23.67 -12.39 15.21
C VAL A 193 24.96 -11.81 14.67
N GLU A 194 25.70 -11.10 15.52
CA GLU A 194 27.10 -10.83 15.24
C GLU A 194 27.72 -12.21 15.00
N PRO A 195 28.28 -12.48 13.81
CA PRO A 195 29.09 -13.66 13.67
C PRO A 195 30.23 -13.52 14.68
N ASP A 196 30.23 -14.35 15.71
CA ASP A 196 31.37 -14.60 16.57
C ASP A 196 32.48 -15.14 15.67
N PHE A 197 33.21 -14.25 15.02
CA PHE A 197 34.50 -14.57 14.43
C PHE A 197 35.49 -14.66 15.60
N VAL A 198 35.50 -15.83 16.24
CA VAL A 198 36.58 -16.29 17.13
C VAL A 198 37.73 -16.83 16.27
#